data_AF-A0A2E9UNH0-F1
#
_entry.id   AF-A0A2E9UNH0-F1
#
_cell.length_a   1.000
_cell.length_b   1.000
_cell.length_c   1.000
_cell.angle_alpha   90.00
_cell.angle_beta   90.00
_cell.angle_gamma   90.00
#
_symmetry.space_group_name_H-M   'P 1'
#
loop_
_entity.id
_entity.type
_entity.pdbx_description
1 polymer ?
#
loop_
_entity_poly.entity_id
_entity_poly.type
_entity_poly.pdbx_seq_one_letter_code
_entity_poly.pdbx_strand_id
1 'polypeptide(L)'
;MESAVGFSFHRAHGDAMKHRKDWFPQGHSWPSSVMWWTDDLASVDWAEADSSLVQLNENGHSRDGLTFQSLFSAEGETTKLHQARVQELRLG
;
A
#
# COMPACT_ATOMS: atom_id res chain seq x y z
N MET A 1 3.88 -6.12 7.35
CA MET A 1 3.73 -5.43 6.04
C MET A 1 3.96 -6.37 4.86
N GLU A 2 4.89 -7.30 4.99
CA GLU A 2 5.31 -8.29 4.00
C GLU A 2 4.14 -9.18 3.55
N SER A 3 3.26 -9.58 4.47
CA SER A 3 2.03 -10.33 4.12
C SER A 3 1.10 -9.53 3.21
N ALA A 4 0.98 -8.21 3.40
CA ALA A 4 0.19 -7.35 2.53
C ALA A 4 0.82 -7.22 1.14
N VAL A 5 2.16 -7.18 1.04
CA VAL A 5 2.87 -7.23 -0.24
C VAL A 5 2.65 -8.57 -0.93
N GLY A 6 2.80 -9.68 -0.19
CA GLY A 6 2.57 -11.02 -0.68
C GLY A 6 1.17 -11.17 -1.27
N PHE A 7 0.15 -10.79 -0.50
CA PHE A 7 -1.25 -10.79 -0.95
C PHE A 7 -1.47 -9.91 -2.19
N SER A 8 -1.01 -8.65 -2.15
CA SER A 8 -1.28 -7.66 -3.20
C SER A 8 -0.46 -7.87 -4.47
N PHE A 9 0.64 -8.59 -4.47
CA PHE A 9 1.47 -8.79 -5.67
C PHE A 9 1.72 -10.26 -6.01
N HIS A 10 0.86 -11.16 -5.51
CA HIS A 10 0.91 -12.56 -5.90
C HIS A 10 0.43 -12.78 -7.33
N ARG A 11 1.09 -13.72 -8.03
CA ARG A 11 0.64 -14.30 -9.31
C ARG A 11 0.17 -13.24 -10.33
N ALA A 12 -1.00 -13.45 -10.93
CA ALA A 12 -1.54 -12.67 -12.02
C ALA A 12 -1.76 -11.18 -11.67
N HIS A 13 -2.10 -10.87 -10.41
CA HIS A 13 -2.26 -9.47 -9.99
C HIS A 13 -0.90 -8.75 -9.96
N GLY A 14 0.14 -9.41 -9.44
CA GLY A 14 1.50 -8.89 -9.49
C GLY A 14 2.00 -8.65 -10.92
N ASP A 15 1.68 -9.53 -11.86
CA ASP A 15 2.05 -9.37 -13.26
C ASP A 15 1.26 -8.27 -13.97
N ALA A 16 -0.05 -8.18 -13.75
CA ALA A 16 -0.89 -7.08 -14.24
C ALA A 16 -0.37 -5.71 -13.76
N MET A 17 0.07 -5.62 -12.50
CA MET A 17 0.63 -4.38 -11.95
C MET A 17 1.96 -3.96 -12.60
N LYS A 18 2.75 -4.88 -13.15
CA LYS A 18 3.96 -4.54 -13.92
C LYS A 18 3.62 -3.85 -15.24
N HIS A 19 2.53 -4.28 -15.89
CA HIS A 19 2.06 -3.77 -17.17
C HIS A 19 1.09 -2.59 -17.06
N ARG A 20 0.74 -2.16 -15.85
CA ARG A 20 -0.23 -1.07 -15.65
C ARG A 20 0.10 0.20 -16.43
N LYS A 21 1.39 0.49 -16.65
CA LYS A 21 1.83 1.68 -17.39
C LYS A 21 1.52 1.62 -18.88
N ASP A 22 1.31 0.41 -19.40
CA ASP A 22 0.96 0.16 -20.80
C ASP A 22 -0.53 0.41 -21.06
N TRP A 23 -1.35 0.40 -20.00
CA TRP A 23 -2.83 0.49 -20.10
C TRP A 23 -3.39 1.79 -19.52
N PHE A 24 -2.71 2.42 -18.56
CA PHE A 24 -3.20 3.60 -17.86
C PHE A 24 -2.33 4.84 -18.14
N PRO A 25 -2.95 6.02 -18.37
CA PRO A 25 -2.23 7.28 -18.49
C PRO A 25 -1.32 7.52 -17.29
N GLN A 26 -0.07 7.92 -17.58
CA GLN A 26 0.86 8.35 -16.55
C GLN A 26 0.61 9.83 -16.25
N GLY A 27 0.58 10.22 -14.97
CA GLY A 27 0.49 11.63 -14.56
C GLY A 27 -0.76 12.06 -13.79
N HIS A 28 -1.53 11.13 -13.21
CA HIS A 28 -2.48 11.52 -12.17
C HIS A 28 -1.73 12.02 -10.94
N SER A 29 -2.13 13.18 -10.42
CA SER A 29 -1.57 13.77 -9.20
C SER A 29 -2.01 13.01 -7.94
N TRP A 30 -3.16 12.33 -8.01
CA TRP A 30 -3.73 11.60 -6.88
C TRP A 30 -3.11 10.21 -6.72
N PRO A 31 -2.91 9.74 -5.46
CA PRO A 31 -2.56 8.36 -5.18
C PRO A 31 -3.67 7.41 -5.64
N SER A 32 -3.29 6.23 -6.16
CA SER A 32 -4.25 5.20 -6.61
C SER A 32 -4.59 4.17 -5.52
N SER A 33 -3.92 4.23 -4.38
CA SER A 33 -4.10 3.31 -3.26
C SER A 33 -3.55 3.93 -1.99
N VAL A 34 -4.13 3.56 -0.85
CA VAL A 34 -3.62 3.90 0.48
C VAL A 34 -3.61 2.65 1.36
N MET A 35 -2.68 2.60 2.29
CA MET A 35 -2.61 1.65 3.38
C MET A 35 -2.51 2.46 4.69
N TRP A 36 -3.08 1.94 5.77
CA TRP A 36 -3.01 2.56 7.09
C TRP A 36 -3.06 1.48 8.17
N TRP A 37 -2.71 1.85 9.40
CA TRP A 37 -2.76 0.96 10.55
C TRP A 37 -4.13 1.02 11.22
N THR A 38 -4.68 -0.13 11.59
CA THR A 38 -5.90 -0.25 12.39
C THR A 38 -5.74 -1.37 13.41
N ASP A 39 -6.25 -1.15 14.62
CA ASP A 39 -6.34 -2.16 15.66
C ASP A 39 -7.66 -2.93 15.61
N ASP A 40 -8.65 -2.42 14.87
CA ASP A 40 -9.96 -3.02 14.73
C ASP A 40 -10.35 -3.12 13.24
N LEU A 41 -10.10 -4.29 12.65
CA LEU A 41 -10.47 -4.54 11.27
C LEU A 41 -12.00 -4.55 11.06
N ALA A 42 -12.79 -4.80 12.10
CA ALA A 42 -14.25 -4.84 12.00
C ALA A 42 -14.87 -3.45 11.90
N SER A 43 -14.17 -2.41 12.37
CA SER A 43 -14.62 -1.02 12.29
C SER A 43 -14.20 -0.34 10.98
N VAL A 44 -13.30 -0.93 10.20
CA VAL A 44 -12.84 -0.34 8.94
C VAL A 44 -14.00 -0.18 7.97
N ASP A 45 -14.20 1.06 7.52
CA ASP A 45 -15.21 1.40 6.53
C ASP A 45 -14.64 2.23 5.37
N TRP A 46 -15.52 2.54 4.41
CA TRP A 46 -15.15 3.33 3.24
C TRP A 46 -14.83 4.79 3.55
N ALA A 47 -15.42 5.36 4.59
CA ALA A 47 -15.18 6.75 4.95
C ALA A 47 -13.78 6.94 5.55
N GLU A 48 -13.33 5.99 6.36
CA GLU A 48 -11.96 5.93 6.88
C GLU A 48 -10.96 5.78 5.72
N ALA A 49 -11.21 4.86 4.79
CA ALA A 49 -10.35 4.66 3.63
C ALA A 49 -10.23 5.91 2.74
N ASP A 50 -11.35 6.61 2.49
CA ASP A 50 -11.37 7.86 1.73
C ASP A 50 -10.59 8.96 2.46
N SER A 51 -10.80 9.10 3.77
CA SER A 51 -10.07 10.08 4.60
C SER A 51 -8.56 9.84 4.58
N SER A 52 -8.11 8.59 4.69
CA SER A 52 -6.69 8.24 4.58
C SER A 52 -6.12 8.55 3.19
N LEU A 53 -6.90 8.35 2.11
CA LEU A 53 -6.46 8.66 0.76
C LEU A 53 -6.33 10.18 0.53
N VAL A 54 -7.28 10.96 1.05
CA VAL A 54 -7.22 12.43 1.06
C VAL A 54 -6.00 12.91 1.84
N GLN A 55 -5.78 12.37 3.05
CA GLN A 55 -4.61 12.70 3.88
C GLN A 55 -3.32 12.47 3.10
N LEU A 56 -3.20 11.32 2.44
CA LEU A 56 -2.00 10.94 1.70
C LEU A 56 -1.76 11.89 0.53
N ASN A 57 -2.83 12.30 -0.16
CA ASN A 57 -2.74 13.25 -1.26
C ASN A 57 -2.31 14.65 -0.79
N GLU A 58 -2.88 15.14 0.32
CA GLU A 58 -2.65 16.50 0.80
C GLU A 58 -1.34 16.66 1.59
N ASN A 59 -0.99 15.67 2.41
CA ASN A 59 0.11 15.76 3.37
C ASN A 59 1.29 14.83 3.04
N GLY A 60 1.14 13.95 2.05
CA GLY A 60 2.14 12.94 1.71
C GLY A 60 2.13 11.74 2.65
N HIS A 61 3.11 10.85 2.47
CA HIS A 61 3.14 9.56 3.15
C HIS A 61 3.45 9.71 4.65
N SER A 62 2.69 8.99 5.48
CA SER A 62 2.86 8.89 6.94
C SER A 62 2.27 7.57 7.46
N ARG A 63 2.27 7.35 8.78
CA ARG A 63 1.60 6.17 9.36
C ARG A 63 0.08 6.15 9.13
N ASP A 64 -0.55 7.31 8.94
CA ASP A 64 -2.00 7.44 8.76
C ASP A 64 -2.42 7.29 7.29
N GLY A 65 -1.44 7.25 6.38
CA GLY A 65 -1.61 7.09 4.95
C GLY A 65 -0.27 6.78 4.29
N LEU A 66 -0.02 5.50 4.01
CA LEU A 66 1.22 5.01 3.40
C LEU A 66 0.93 4.19 2.14
N THR A 67 2.00 3.89 1.40
CA THR A 67 1.95 2.98 0.25
C THR A 67 3.13 2.03 0.30
N PHE A 68 3.14 0.99 -0.54
CA PHE A 68 4.30 0.10 -0.65
C PHE A 68 5.60 0.79 -1.10
N GLN A 69 5.53 2.06 -1.58
CA GLN A 69 6.72 2.85 -1.95
C GLN A 69 7.38 3.53 -0.74
N SER A 70 6.60 3.85 0.29
CA SER A 70 7.03 4.60 1.47
C SER A 70 6.34 4.04 2.69
N LEU A 71 7.07 3.23 3.47
CA LEU A 71 6.53 2.49 4.61
C LEU A 71 6.84 3.18 5.93
N PHE A 72 5.86 3.09 6.83
CA PHE A 72 5.93 3.61 8.20
C PHE A 72 5.44 2.54 9.16
N SER A 73 6.06 2.43 10.35
CA SER A 73 5.52 1.63 11.45
C SER A 73 4.25 2.26 12.04
N ALA A 74 3.54 1.54 12.90
CA ALA A 74 2.37 2.09 13.61
C ALA A 74 2.74 3.29 14.51
N GLU A 75 4.00 3.34 14.94
CA GLU A 75 4.59 4.42 15.74
C GLU A 75 5.03 5.63 14.89
N GLY A 76 5.06 5.50 13.56
CA GLY A 76 5.42 6.60 12.65
C GLY A 76 6.87 6.61 12.18
N GLU A 77 7.65 5.58 12.49
CA GLU A 77 9.04 5.49 12.04
C GLU A 77 9.11 4.97 10.60
N THR A 78 9.99 5.53 9.78
CA THR A 78 10.23 5.00 8.43
C THR A 78 10.81 3.60 8.51
N THR A 79 10.27 2.67 7.73
CA THR A 79 10.69 1.27 7.74
C THR A 79 10.90 0.72 6.34
N LYS A 80 11.47 -0.48 6.26
CA LYS A 80 11.77 -1.18 5.00
C LYS A 80 11.24 -2.60 5.07
N LEU A 81 10.78 -3.10 3.92
CA LEU A 81 10.37 -4.51 3.81
C LEU A 81 11.54 -5.44 4.03
N HIS A 82 11.28 -6.55 4.72
CA HIS A 82 12.21 -7.66 4.75
C HIS A 82 12.17 -8.43 3.42
N GLN A 83 13.13 -8.15 2.54
CA GLN A 83 13.15 -8.64 1.15
C GLN A 83 13.07 -10.17 1.04
N ALA A 84 13.78 -10.91 1.91
CA ALA A 84 13.75 -12.37 1.92
C ALA A 84 12.32 -12.90 2.19
N ARG A 85 11.61 -12.29 3.13
CA ARG A 85 10.23 -12.66 3.47
C ARG A 85 9.24 -12.30 2.37
N VAL A 86 9.42 -11.16 1.70
CA VAL A 86 8.61 -10.78 0.53
C VAL A 86 8.75 -11.80 -0.59
N GLN A 87 9.98 -12.26 -0.87
CA GLN A 87 10.22 -13.24 -1.93
C GLN A 87 9.56 -14.59 -1.62
N GLU A 88 9.60 -15.05 -0.37
CA GLU A 88 8.92 -16.26 0.09
C GLU A 88 7.41 -16.17 -0.14
N LEU A 89 6.78 -15.08 0.31
CA LEU A 89 5.33 -14.87 0.22
C LEU A 89 4.81 -14.66 -1.20
N ARG A 90 5.68 -14.25 -2.13
CA ARG A 90 5.36 -14.11 -3.55
C ARG A 90 5.48 -15.42 -4.33
N LEU A 91 6.25 -16.38 -3.81
CA LEU A 91 6.49 -17.67 -4.47
C LEU A 91 5.59 -18.80 -3.92
N GLY A 92 5.16 -18.72 -2.67
CA GLY A 92 4.18 -19.65 -2.07
C GLY A 92 2.76 -19.39 -2.56
#